data_AF-A0A6J7B7J0-F1
#
_entry.id   AF-A0A6J7B7J0-F1
#
_cell.length_a   1.000
_cell.length_b   1.000
_cell.length_c   1.000
_cell.angle_alpha   90.00
_cell.angle_beta   90.00
_cell.angle_gamma   90.00
#
_symmetry.space_group_name_H-M   'P 1'
#
loop_
_entity.id
_entity.type
_entity.pdbx_description
1 polymer ?
#
loop_
_entity_poly.entity_id
_entity_poly.type
_entity_poly.pdbx_seq_one_letter_code
_entity_poly.pdbx_strand_id
1 'polypeptide(L)'
;MLELAFTHRSFAYETGLTATNERLEFLGDSVLGLIVTEELYLKYPDLDESRLSPLRSGIVNMRALADIARTLELGKYIRLGKGEEVTNGRDKNSLLADALEALFGAIYLECGFETTTRVVNALIKETLDSAMAKGAGLDGKTALQELVASMSKGSPEYLVTETGPDHDKSFTAVAMVAGESIAEGHGKSKREAEQSAARTAFEILSTQQQ
;
A
#
# COMPACT_ATOMS: atom_id res chain seq x y z
N MET A 1 19.90 -20.24 1.82
CA MET A 1 18.44 -20.18 1.52
C MET A 1 18.06 -19.50 0.20
N LEU A 2 18.91 -18.68 -0.42
CA LEU A 2 18.55 -17.85 -1.59
C LEU A 2 18.05 -18.63 -2.82
N GLU A 3 18.72 -19.73 -3.20
CA GLU A 3 18.29 -20.56 -4.33
C GLU A 3 16.88 -21.14 -4.14
N LEU A 4 16.55 -21.54 -2.90
CA LEU A 4 15.23 -22.07 -2.55
C LEU A 4 14.15 -20.99 -2.66
N ALA A 5 14.43 -19.76 -2.22
CA ALA A 5 13.48 -18.63 -2.32
C ALA A 5 13.05 -18.34 -3.78
N PHE A 6 13.94 -18.62 -4.74
CA PHE A 6 13.67 -18.43 -6.17
C PHE A 6 13.29 -19.72 -6.90
N THR A 7 13.02 -20.82 -6.19
CA THR A 7 12.62 -22.09 -6.80
C THR A 7 11.10 -22.25 -6.81
N HIS A 8 10.47 -21.88 -7.93
CA HIS A 8 9.03 -22.04 -8.11
C HIS A 8 8.66 -23.52 -8.28
N ARG A 9 7.46 -23.89 -7.86
CA ARG A 9 6.93 -25.26 -7.94
C ARG A 9 6.98 -25.87 -9.35
N SER A 10 6.81 -25.08 -10.41
CA SER A 10 6.89 -25.58 -11.79
C SER A 10 8.30 -26.07 -12.14
N PHE A 11 9.34 -25.37 -11.68
CA PHE A 11 10.72 -25.81 -11.87
C PHE A 11 11.03 -27.04 -11.02
N ALA A 12 10.57 -27.05 -9.77
CA ALA A 12 10.79 -28.19 -8.88
C ALA A 12 10.18 -29.47 -9.46
N TYR A 13 8.95 -29.39 -9.96
CA TYR A 13 8.27 -30.49 -10.63
C TYR A 13 9.03 -31.00 -11.86
N GLU A 14 9.48 -30.10 -12.75
CA GLU A 14 10.20 -30.48 -13.97
C GLU A 14 11.58 -31.10 -13.71
N THR A 15 12.22 -30.74 -12.60
CA THR A 15 13.58 -31.20 -12.25
C THR A 15 13.61 -32.31 -11.20
N GLY A 16 12.45 -32.74 -10.70
CA GLY A 16 12.34 -33.76 -9.66
C GLY A 16 12.76 -33.28 -8.27
N LEU A 17 12.84 -31.97 -8.05
CA LEU A 17 13.05 -31.40 -6.72
C LEU A 17 11.74 -31.45 -5.92
N THR A 18 11.86 -31.70 -4.63
CA THR A 18 10.71 -31.70 -3.70
C THR A 18 10.55 -30.37 -2.96
N ALA A 19 11.61 -29.56 -2.90
CA ALA A 19 11.61 -28.30 -2.19
C ALA A 19 11.23 -27.14 -3.12
N THR A 20 10.30 -26.31 -2.66
CA THR A 20 9.80 -25.10 -3.34
C THR A 20 9.95 -23.90 -2.39
N ASN A 21 9.80 -22.70 -2.95
CA ASN A 21 9.77 -21.46 -2.19
C ASN A 21 8.54 -21.32 -1.26
N GLU A 22 7.47 -22.10 -1.44
CA GLU A 22 6.17 -21.95 -0.75
C GLU A 22 6.28 -21.93 0.79
N ARG A 23 7.21 -22.70 1.38
CA ARG A 23 7.43 -22.66 2.84
C ARG A 23 8.15 -21.39 3.31
N LEU A 24 9.04 -20.85 2.47
CA LEU A 24 9.71 -19.59 2.74
C LEU A 24 8.76 -18.41 2.53
N GLU A 25 7.92 -18.46 1.50
CA GLU A 25 6.83 -17.52 1.24
C GLU A 25 5.91 -17.42 2.46
N PHE A 26 5.38 -18.56 2.93
CA PHE A 26 4.53 -18.61 4.12
C PHE A 26 5.16 -17.95 5.36
N LEU A 27 6.44 -18.22 5.61
CA LEU A 27 7.18 -17.58 6.71
C LEU A 27 7.40 -16.08 6.45
N GLY A 28 7.76 -15.74 5.22
CA GLY A 28 8.06 -14.40 4.76
C GLY A 28 6.86 -13.46 4.84
N ASP A 29 5.67 -13.92 4.45
CA ASP A 29 4.40 -13.18 4.59
C ASP A 29 4.14 -12.81 6.06
N SER A 30 4.28 -13.76 6.98
CA SER A 30 4.11 -13.50 8.41
C SER A 30 5.14 -12.50 8.96
N VAL A 31 6.41 -12.62 8.55
CA VAL A 31 7.47 -11.70 8.97
C VAL A 31 7.25 -10.31 8.40
N LEU A 32 6.91 -10.20 7.12
CA LEU A 32 6.55 -8.94 6.46
C LEU A 32 5.36 -8.29 7.16
N GLY A 33 4.29 -9.05 7.40
CA GLY A 33 3.08 -8.57 8.06
C GLY A 33 3.36 -8.00 9.46
N LEU A 34 4.22 -8.65 10.25
CA LEU A 34 4.65 -8.15 11.55
C LEU A 34 5.42 -6.83 11.42
N ILE A 35 6.44 -6.79 10.56
CA ILE A 35 7.29 -5.61 10.37
C ILE A 35 6.46 -4.40 9.91
N VAL A 36 5.58 -4.58 8.93
CA VAL A 36 4.72 -3.48 8.46
C VAL A 36 3.73 -3.04 9.54
N THR A 37 3.17 -3.98 10.30
CA THR A 37 2.25 -3.64 11.39
C THR A 37 2.97 -2.84 12.49
N GLU A 38 4.19 -3.24 12.87
CA GLU A 38 5.02 -2.52 13.84
C GLU A 38 5.38 -1.11 13.34
N GLU A 39 5.83 -0.99 12.09
CA GLU A 39 6.17 0.30 11.49
C GLU A 39 4.95 1.25 11.48
N LEU A 40 3.77 0.76 11.09
CA LEU A 40 2.54 1.55 11.10
C LEU A 40 2.13 1.97 12.52
N TYR A 41 2.23 1.07 13.49
CA TYR A 41 1.91 1.35 14.90
C TYR A 41 2.82 2.44 15.49
N LEU A 42 4.13 2.31 15.27
CA LEU A 42 5.11 3.27 15.79
C LEU A 42 5.05 4.63 15.10
N LYS A 43 4.84 4.63 13.77
CA LYS A 43 4.84 5.85 12.97
C LYS A 43 3.54 6.64 13.12
N TYR A 44 2.43 5.98 13.45
CA TYR A 44 1.10 6.60 13.54
C TYR A 44 0.38 6.28 14.86
N PRO A 45 0.87 6.79 16.00
CA PRO A 45 0.31 6.48 17.32
C PRO A 45 -1.14 6.97 17.51
N ASP A 46 -1.58 7.93 16.71
CA ASP A 46 -2.92 8.52 16.79
C ASP A 46 -3.97 7.79 15.93
N LEU A 47 -3.56 6.77 15.16
CA LEU A 47 -4.46 6.00 14.31
C LEU A 47 -4.99 4.76 15.02
N ASP A 48 -6.29 4.54 14.96
CA ASP A 48 -6.91 3.30 15.42
C ASP A 48 -6.77 2.15 14.42
N GLU A 49 -7.17 0.94 14.84
CA GLU A 49 -7.11 -0.27 14.02
C GLU A 49 -7.88 -0.16 12.70
N SER A 50 -9.04 0.52 12.70
CA SER A 50 -9.87 0.68 11.50
C SER A 50 -9.18 1.52 10.42
N ARG A 51 -8.24 2.38 10.84
CA ARG A 51 -7.39 3.22 10.02
C ARG A 51 -6.08 2.54 9.63
N LEU A 52 -5.47 1.80 10.55
CA LEU A 52 -4.21 1.08 10.33
C LEU A 52 -4.37 -0.13 9.41
N SER A 53 -5.48 -0.88 9.53
CA SER A 53 -5.70 -2.10 8.75
C SER A 53 -5.77 -1.86 7.23
N PRO A 54 -6.50 -0.85 6.72
CA PRO A 54 -6.48 -0.52 5.29
C PRO A 54 -5.11 -0.04 4.80
N LEU A 55 -4.37 0.72 5.61
CA LEU A 55 -2.99 1.14 5.27
C LEU A 55 -2.09 -0.08 5.09
N ARG A 56 -2.13 -1.02 6.05
CA ARG A 56 -1.38 -2.28 5.97
C ARG A 56 -1.72 -3.05 4.69
N SER A 57 -3.01 -3.23 4.39
CA SER A 57 -3.45 -3.91 3.17
C SER A 57 -3.02 -3.18 1.88
N GLY A 58 -2.90 -1.85 1.92
CA GLY A 58 -2.38 -1.05 0.80
C GLY A 58 -0.88 -1.23 0.54
N ILE A 59 -0.11 -1.58 1.58
CA ILE A 59 1.34 -1.80 1.51
C ILE A 59 1.66 -3.27 1.22
N VAL A 60 0.99 -4.16 1.95
CA VAL A 60 1.14 -5.61 1.86
C VAL A 60 0.00 -6.16 1.00
N ASN A 61 0.17 -6.05 -0.33
CA ASN A 61 -0.67 -6.73 -1.29
C ASN A 61 0.15 -7.16 -2.51
N MET A 62 -0.38 -8.16 -3.21
CA MET A 62 0.26 -8.77 -4.38
C MET A 62 0.74 -7.74 -5.42
N ARG A 63 -0.03 -6.67 -5.68
CA ARG A 63 0.37 -5.67 -6.68
C ARG A 63 1.57 -4.87 -6.22
N ALA A 64 1.52 -4.34 -4.99
CA ALA A 64 2.61 -3.57 -4.41
C ALA A 64 3.90 -4.40 -4.30
N LEU A 65 3.78 -5.65 -3.84
CA LEU A 65 4.93 -6.56 -3.71
C LEU A 65 5.49 -6.97 -5.07
N ALA A 66 4.64 -7.22 -6.07
CA ALA A 66 5.10 -7.47 -7.43
C ALA A 66 5.85 -6.27 -8.03
N ASP A 67 5.38 -5.05 -7.77
CA ASP A 67 6.04 -3.84 -8.25
C ASP A 67 7.43 -3.67 -7.61
N ILE A 68 7.57 -3.92 -6.30
CA ILE A 68 8.89 -3.97 -5.63
C ILE A 68 9.77 -5.07 -6.22
N ALA A 69 9.22 -6.26 -6.45
CA ALA A 69 9.97 -7.35 -7.06
C ALA A 69 10.44 -7.03 -8.49
N ARG A 70 9.69 -6.21 -9.25
CA ARG A 70 10.12 -5.71 -10.56
C ARG A 70 11.26 -4.70 -10.46
N THR A 71 11.24 -3.78 -9.50
CA THR A 71 12.34 -2.80 -9.33
C THR A 71 13.66 -3.50 -8.97
N LEU A 72 13.57 -4.61 -8.25
CA LEU A 72 14.69 -5.50 -7.93
C LEU A 72 15.03 -6.51 -9.05
N GLU A 73 14.28 -6.50 -10.15
CA GLU A 73 14.40 -7.42 -11.27
C GLU A 73 14.34 -8.91 -10.89
N LEU A 74 13.59 -9.26 -9.83
CA LEU A 74 13.56 -10.62 -9.26
C LEU A 74 13.14 -11.68 -10.27
N GLY A 75 12.26 -11.32 -11.21
CA GLY A 75 11.79 -12.22 -12.27
C GLY A 75 12.92 -12.86 -13.08
N LYS A 76 14.10 -12.24 -13.18
CA LYS A 76 15.29 -12.80 -13.87
C LYS A 76 15.91 -13.98 -13.11
N TYR A 77 15.73 -14.04 -11.80
CA TYR A 77 16.35 -15.02 -10.92
C TYR A 77 15.40 -16.18 -10.56
N ILE A 78 14.09 -16.00 -10.73
CA ILE A 78 13.11 -17.07 -10.48
C ILE A 78 13.38 -18.24 -11.44
N ARG A 79 13.55 -19.43 -10.88
CA ARG A 79 13.67 -20.69 -11.62
C ARG A 79 12.25 -21.16 -11.92
N LEU A 80 11.93 -21.19 -13.20
CA LEU A 80 10.62 -21.59 -13.71
C LEU A 80 10.75 -22.83 -14.59
N GLY A 81 9.74 -23.71 -14.51
CA GLY A 81 9.55 -24.74 -15.52
C GLY A 81 9.20 -24.14 -16.87
N LYS A 82 9.50 -24.85 -17.96
CA LYS A 82 9.25 -24.44 -19.35
C LYS A 82 7.81 -24.01 -19.58
N GLY A 83 6.84 -24.72 -19.00
CA GLY A 83 5.42 -24.38 -19.16
C GLY A 83 5.09 -23.00 -18.59
N GLU A 84 5.63 -22.70 -17.41
CA GLU A 84 5.43 -21.42 -16.73
C GLU A 84 6.14 -20.28 -17.47
N GLU A 85 7.35 -20.54 -17.96
CA GLU A 85 8.15 -19.61 -18.77
C GLU A 85 7.39 -19.15 -20.03
N VAL A 86 6.79 -20.08 -20.78
CA VAL A 86 6.05 -19.78 -22.03
C VAL A 86 4.82 -18.91 -21.78
N THR A 87 4.24 -18.95 -20.58
CA THR A 87 3.10 -18.10 -20.19
C THR A 87 3.50 -16.75 -19.61
N ASN A 88 4.75 -16.31 -19.85
CA ASN A 88 5.33 -15.09 -19.29
C ASN A 88 5.32 -15.08 -17.75
N GLY A 89 5.59 -16.24 -17.13
CA GLY A 89 5.59 -16.39 -15.67
C GLY A 89 6.48 -15.41 -14.92
N ARG A 90 7.59 -14.97 -15.53
CA ARG A 90 8.55 -14.02 -14.92
C ARG A 90 7.96 -12.66 -14.59
N ASP A 91 6.86 -12.27 -15.25
CA ASP A 91 6.19 -10.99 -15.03
C ASP A 91 4.81 -11.14 -14.37
N LYS A 92 4.41 -12.36 -13.98
CA LYS A 92 3.16 -12.56 -13.24
C LYS A 92 3.28 -11.98 -11.84
N ASN A 93 2.29 -11.17 -11.45
CA ASN A 93 2.27 -10.52 -10.14
C ASN A 93 2.37 -11.52 -8.98
N SER A 94 1.68 -12.66 -9.08
CA SER A 94 1.72 -13.68 -8.03
C SER A 94 3.13 -14.22 -7.83
N LEU A 95 3.78 -14.71 -8.90
CA LEU A 95 5.14 -15.28 -8.82
C LEU A 95 6.17 -14.27 -8.28
N LEU A 96 6.03 -13.00 -8.68
CA LEU A 96 6.91 -11.93 -8.21
C LEU A 96 6.70 -11.61 -6.73
N ALA A 97 5.44 -11.52 -6.28
CA ALA A 97 5.10 -11.30 -4.88
C ALA A 97 5.56 -12.48 -4.01
N ASP A 98 5.23 -13.72 -4.41
CA ASP A 98 5.59 -14.94 -3.70
C ASP A 98 7.12 -15.08 -3.57
N ALA A 99 7.87 -14.73 -4.62
CA ALA A 99 9.34 -14.74 -4.60
C ALA A 99 9.93 -13.68 -3.66
N LEU A 100 9.31 -12.49 -3.58
CA LEU A 100 9.76 -11.45 -2.65
C LEU A 100 9.48 -11.83 -1.19
N GLU A 101 8.31 -12.41 -0.90
CA GLU A 101 7.98 -12.94 0.42
C GLU A 101 8.94 -14.08 0.78
N ALA A 102 9.18 -15.03 -0.12
CA ALA A 102 10.14 -16.09 0.10
C ALA A 102 11.57 -15.57 0.33
N LEU A 103 11.96 -14.46 -0.32
CA LEU A 103 13.22 -13.79 -0.06
C LEU A 103 13.27 -13.22 1.36
N PHE A 104 12.19 -12.61 1.86
CA PHE A 104 12.10 -12.16 3.26
C PHE A 104 12.20 -13.33 4.24
N GLY A 105 11.52 -14.45 3.95
CA GLY A 105 11.64 -15.68 4.74
C GLY A 105 13.08 -16.21 4.77
N ALA A 106 13.79 -16.19 3.64
CA ALA A 106 15.19 -16.58 3.55
C ALA A 106 16.12 -15.65 4.35
N ILE A 107 15.94 -14.33 4.23
CA ILE A 107 16.74 -13.35 4.99
C ILE A 107 16.48 -13.51 6.50
N TYR A 108 15.23 -13.73 6.90
CA TYR A 108 14.89 -13.95 8.31
C TYR A 108 15.60 -15.16 8.91
N LEU A 109 15.61 -16.30 8.19
CA LEU A 109 16.28 -17.51 8.68
C LEU A 109 17.80 -17.39 8.72
N GLU A 110 18.41 -16.67 7.77
CA GLU A 110 19.87 -16.57 7.65
C GLU A 110 20.45 -15.41 8.48
N CYS A 111 19.71 -14.30 8.61
CA CYS A 111 20.22 -13.02 9.11
C CYS A 111 19.45 -12.48 10.33
N GLY A 112 18.36 -13.14 10.74
CA GLY A 112 17.54 -12.76 11.88
C GLY A 112 16.62 -11.56 11.66
N PHE A 113 15.72 -11.34 12.63
CA PHE A 113 14.63 -10.36 12.53
C PHE A 113 15.12 -8.93 12.27
N GLU A 114 16.11 -8.45 13.01
CA GLU A 114 16.60 -7.06 12.90
C GLU A 114 17.10 -6.73 11.48
N THR A 115 17.84 -7.66 10.86
CA THR A 115 18.32 -7.49 9.49
C THR A 115 17.15 -7.49 8.51
N THR A 116 16.19 -8.40 8.68
CA THR A 116 14.99 -8.45 7.84
C THR A 116 14.19 -7.16 7.95
N THR A 117 13.97 -6.63 9.16
CA THR A 117 13.29 -5.34 9.39
C THR A 117 13.93 -4.21 8.61
N ARG A 118 15.27 -4.07 8.66
CA ARG A 118 15.97 -3.04 7.88
C ARG A 118 15.76 -3.18 6.37
N VAL A 119 15.83 -4.41 5.86
CA VAL A 119 15.65 -4.68 4.42
C VAL A 119 14.21 -4.39 4.00
N VAL A 120 13.22 -4.91 4.74
CA VAL A 120 11.80 -4.69 4.46
C VAL A 120 11.49 -3.20 4.48
N ASN A 121 11.84 -2.48 5.55
CA ASN A 121 11.57 -1.05 5.67
C ASN A 121 12.21 -0.22 4.54
N ALA A 122 13.41 -0.58 4.09
CA ALA A 122 14.05 0.09 2.96
C ALA A 122 13.26 -0.13 1.65
N LEU A 123 12.77 -1.34 1.41
CA LEU A 123 12.07 -1.69 0.16
C LEU A 123 10.63 -1.19 0.12
N ILE A 124 9.92 -1.21 1.26
CA ILE A 124 8.53 -0.75 1.31
C ILE A 124 8.40 0.76 1.50
N LYS A 125 9.51 1.49 1.71
CA LYS A 125 9.48 2.92 2.05
C LYS A 125 8.66 3.75 1.06
N GLU A 126 8.91 3.58 -0.24
CA GLU A 126 8.17 4.32 -1.28
C GLU A 126 6.69 3.94 -1.30
N THR A 127 6.37 2.66 -1.08
CA THR A 127 4.99 2.17 -1.00
C THR A 127 4.29 2.72 0.24
N LEU A 128 4.96 2.76 1.39
CA LEU A 128 4.44 3.33 2.64
C LEU A 128 4.20 4.83 2.49
N ASP A 129 5.15 5.57 1.94
CA ASP A 129 5.04 7.00 1.71
C ASP A 129 3.93 7.31 0.69
N SER A 130 3.79 6.49 -0.37
CA SER A 130 2.67 6.60 -1.31
C SER A 130 1.33 6.17 -0.70
N ALA A 131 1.30 5.13 0.14
CA ALA A 131 0.11 4.66 0.83
C ALA A 131 -0.37 5.71 1.82
N MET A 132 0.50 6.56 2.38
CA MET A 132 0.13 7.76 3.11
C MET A 132 -0.20 8.93 2.20
N ALA A 133 0.48 9.13 1.07
CA ALA A 133 0.02 10.14 0.12
C ALA A 133 -1.40 9.83 -0.38
N LYS A 134 -1.80 8.55 -0.43
CA LYS A 134 -3.15 8.08 -0.77
C LYS A 134 -4.05 7.89 0.47
N GLY A 135 -3.47 7.60 1.62
CA GLY A 135 -4.12 7.16 2.87
C GLY A 135 -3.96 8.13 4.05
N ALA A 136 -3.29 9.26 3.90
CA ALA A 136 -3.79 10.52 4.44
C ALA A 136 -4.98 11.03 3.59
N GLY A 137 -5.38 10.26 2.58
CA GLY A 137 -6.78 9.99 2.25
C GLY A 137 -7.42 8.95 3.20
N LEU A 138 -7.07 8.99 4.49
CA LEU A 138 -7.87 8.47 5.58
C LEU A 138 -9.12 9.32 5.58
N ASP A 139 -10.22 8.74 5.10
CA ASP A 139 -11.52 9.38 4.85
C ASP A 139 -11.47 10.87 5.20
N GLY A 140 -10.92 11.68 4.28
CA GLY A 140 -10.66 13.10 4.54
C GLY A 140 -11.95 13.76 5.00
N LYS A 141 -13.09 13.22 4.56
CA LYS A 141 -14.40 13.62 5.03
C LYS A 141 -14.63 13.25 6.49
N THR A 142 -14.34 12.03 6.93
CA THR A 142 -14.43 11.65 8.35
C THR A 142 -13.47 12.45 9.22
N ALA A 143 -12.20 12.59 8.82
CA ALA A 143 -11.22 13.36 9.57
C ALA A 143 -11.61 14.84 9.68
N LEU A 144 -12.07 15.44 8.57
CA LEU A 144 -12.62 16.79 8.58
C LEU A 144 -13.90 16.87 9.42
N GLN A 145 -14.78 15.88 9.34
CA GLN A 145 -16.04 15.86 10.08
C GLN A 145 -15.81 15.80 11.59
N GLU A 146 -14.88 14.97 12.06
CA GLU A 146 -14.50 14.91 13.47
C GLU A 146 -13.86 16.22 13.94
N LEU A 147 -12.95 16.79 13.15
CA LEU A 147 -12.32 18.08 13.46
C LEU A 147 -13.36 19.20 13.54
N VAL A 148 -14.24 19.33 12.55
CA VAL A 148 -15.29 20.35 12.50
C VAL A 148 -16.30 20.17 13.63
N ALA A 149 -16.65 18.93 13.97
CA ALA A 149 -17.50 18.62 15.11
C ALA A 149 -16.85 19.05 16.44
N SER A 150 -15.55 18.80 16.63
CA SER A 150 -14.81 19.27 17.81
C SER A 150 -14.78 20.80 17.93
N MET A 151 -14.81 21.52 16.81
CA MET A 151 -14.87 22.97 16.75
C MET A 151 -16.29 23.54 16.95
N SER A 152 -17.29 22.67 17.19
CA SER A 152 -18.71 23.04 17.26
C SER A 152 -19.22 23.76 16.00
N LYS A 153 -18.59 23.49 14.85
CA LYS A 153 -18.91 24.11 13.55
C LYS A 153 -19.87 23.27 12.69
N GLY A 154 -20.49 22.23 13.27
CA GLY A 154 -21.46 21.36 12.60
C GLY A 154 -20.80 20.26 11.78
N SER A 155 -21.28 20.04 10.56
CA SER A 155 -20.74 19.06 9.61
C SER A 155 -20.22 19.78 8.36
N PRO A 156 -19.11 19.33 7.76
CA PRO A 156 -18.62 19.88 6.50
C PRO A 156 -19.57 19.56 5.34
N GLU A 157 -19.74 20.52 4.44
CA GLU A 157 -20.52 20.37 3.19
C GLU A 157 -19.59 20.38 1.98
N TYR A 158 -20.01 19.77 0.87
CA TYR A 158 -19.22 19.70 -0.36
C TYR A 158 -20.01 20.22 -1.55
N LEU A 159 -19.46 21.23 -2.22
CA LEU A 159 -19.98 21.72 -3.50
C LEU A 159 -19.17 21.11 -4.63
N VAL A 160 -19.81 20.29 -5.46
CA VAL A 160 -19.12 19.54 -6.53
C VAL A 160 -19.56 20.05 -7.90
N THR A 161 -18.59 20.37 -8.75
CA THR A 161 -18.78 20.68 -10.17
C THR A 161 -18.09 19.62 -11.03
N GLU A 162 -18.62 19.39 -12.24
CA GLU A 162 -18.05 18.45 -13.20
C GLU A 162 -17.80 19.14 -14.54
N THR A 163 -16.69 18.77 -15.19
CA THR A 163 -16.25 19.31 -16.49
C THR A 163 -15.71 18.18 -17.36
N GLY A 164 -15.66 18.39 -18.68
CA GLY A 164 -15.15 17.41 -19.64
C GLY A 164 -16.22 16.48 -20.24
N PRO A 165 -15.85 15.72 -21.29
CA PRO A 165 -16.77 14.79 -21.96
C PRO A 165 -17.05 13.55 -21.10
N ASP A 166 -18.12 12.82 -21.38
CA ASP A 166 -18.56 11.68 -20.56
C ASP A 166 -17.49 10.58 -20.34
N HIS A 167 -16.58 10.42 -21.28
CA HIS A 167 -15.48 9.44 -21.21
C HIS A 167 -14.20 9.98 -20.56
N ASP A 168 -14.14 11.27 -20.21
CA ASP A 168 -13.01 11.92 -19.53
C ASP A 168 -13.48 13.06 -18.61
N LYS A 169 -14.44 12.74 -17.75
CA LYS A 169 -14.94 13.70 -16.76
C LYS A 169 -13.88 14.02 -15.71
N SER A 170 -13.82 15.28 -15.36
CA SER A 170 -13.03 15.80 -14.24
C SER A 170 -13.96 16.49 -13.25
N PHE A 171 -13.74 16.25 -11.97
CA PHE A 171 -14.56 16.75 -10.88
C PHE A 171 -13.74 17.70 -10.01
N THR A 172 -14.36 18.79 -9.61
CA THR A 172 -13.83 19.74 -8.63
C THR A 172 -14.80 19.80 -7.46
N ALA A 173 -14.30 19.64 -6.24
CA ALA A 173 -15.08 19.71 -5.02
C ALA A 173 -14.54 20.81 -4.11
N VAL A 174 -15.42 21.59 -3.49
CA VAL A 174 -15.07 22.61 -2.50
C VAL A 174 -15.60 22.18 -1.14
N ALA A 175 -14.71 22.05 -0.16
CA ALA A 175 -15.03 21.72 1.23
C ALA A 175 -15.43 23.00 1.98
N MET A 176 -16.67 23.01 2.46
CA MET A 176 -17.29 24.12 3.17
C MET A 176 -17.44 23.78 4.65
N VAL A 177 -17.06 24.69 5.54
CA VAL A 177 -17.21 24.54 7.00
C VAL A 177 -17.87 25.78 7.57
N ALA A 178 -19.01 25.63 8.27
CA ALA A 178 -19.79 26.74 8.81
C ALA A 178 -20.10 27.85 7.78
N GLY A 179 -20.31 27.47 6.51
CA GLY A 179 -20.60 28.40 5.41
C GLY A 179 -19.37 29.03 4.74
N GLU A 180 -18.16 28.75 5.22
CA GLU A 180 -16.91 29.25 4.64
C GLU A 180 -16.23 28.19 3.76
N SER A 181 -15.69 28.62 2.62
CA SER A 181 -14.88 27.77 1.75
C SER A 181 -13.48 27.61 2.33
N ILE A 182 -13.12 26.38 2.69
CA ILE A 182 -11.84 26.09 3.34
C ILE A 182 -10.81 25.61 2.32
N ALA A 183 -11.21 24.70 1.43
CA ALA A 183 -10.29 24.12 0.45
C ALA A 183 -11.02 23.55 -0.78
N GLU A 184 -10.27 23.45 -1.88
CA GLU A 184 -10.70 22.84 -3.13
C GLU A 184 -9.90 21.57 -3.42
N GLY A 185 -10.56 20.57 -4.02
CA GLY A 185 -9.97 19.29 -4.39
C GLY A 185 -10.43 18.84 -5.78
N HIS A 186 -9.58 18.06 -6.45
CA HIS A 186 -9.78 17.64 -7.83
C HIS A 186 -9.69 16.12 -7.95
N GLY A 187 -10.43 15.51 -8.87
CA GLY A 187 -10.39 14.07 -9.12
C GLY A 187 -11.07 13.62 -10.41
N LYS A 188 -10.86 12.35 -10.78
CA LYS A 188 -11.55 11.68 -11.91
C LYS A 188 -12.90 11.08 -11.50
N SER A 189 -13.26 11.20 -10.22
CA SER A 189 -14.60 10.91 -9.70
C SER A 189 -15.02 11.93 -8.66
N LYS A 190 -16.34 12.09 -8.43
CA LYS A 190 -16.88 12.93 -7.34
C LYS A 190 -16.23 12.58 -5.99
N ARG A 191 -16.17 11.29 -5.68
CA ARG A 191 -15.58 10.78 -4.44
C ARG A 191 -14.13 11.20 -4.27
N GLU A 192 -13.32 11.09 -5.33
CA GLU A 192 -11.90 11.47 -5.31
C GLU A 192 -11.71 12.98 -5.11
N ALA A 193 -12.50 13.81 -5.81
CA ALA A 193 -12.46 15.25 -5.67
C ALA A 193 -12.83 15.70 -4.26
N GLU A 194 -13.91 15.16 -3.69
CA GLU A 194 -14.36 15.50 -2.33
C GLU A 194 -13.35 15.05 -1.27
N GLN A 195 -12.77 13.87 -1.44
CA GLN A 195 -11.73 13.35 -0.55
C GLN A 195 -10.48 14.26 -0.55
N SER A 196 -10.09 14.72 -1.74
CA SER A 196 -8.99 15.66 -1.93
C SER A 196 -9.27 17.00 -1.24
N ALA A 197 -10.47 17.54 -1.40
CA ALA A 197 -10.89 18.80 -0.77
C ALA A 197 -10.92 18.68 0.75
N ALA A 198 -11.47 17.57 1.26
CA ALA A 198 -11.62 17.32 2.68
C ALA A 198 -10.28 17.22 3.41
N ARG A 199 -9.31 16.57 2.78
CA ARG A 199 -7.95 16.44 3.30
C ARG A 199 -7.25 17.79 3.40
N THR A 200 -7.27 18.58 2.33
CA THR A 200 -6.66 19.92 2.33
C THR A 200 -7.32 20.82 3.39
N ALA A 201 -8.64 20.74 3.53
CA ALA A 201 -9.36 21.48 4.57
C ALA A 201 -8.96 21.04 5.99
N PHE A 202 -8.77 19.74 6.22
CA PHE A 202 -8.29 19.21 7.50
C PHE A 202 -6.88 19.72 7.83
N GLU A 203 -5.96 19.70 6.87
CA GLU A 203 -4.57 20.18 7.05
C GLU A 203 -4.55 21.68 7.40
N ILE A 204 -5.37 22.50 6.72
CA ILE A 204 -5.49 23.94 6.98
C ILE A 204 -6.02 24.19 8.40
N LEU A 205 -7.12 23.52 8.77
CA LEU A 205 -7.80 23.76 10.05
C LEU A 205 -7.02 23.20 11.25
N SER A 206 -6.31 22.08 11.08
CA SER A 206 -5.46 21.51 12.14
C SER A 206 -4.23 22.38 12.45
N THR A 207 -3.65 23.04 11.43
CA THR A 207 -2.52 23.96 11.62
C THR A 207 -2.91 25.25 12.35
N GLN A 208 -4.17 25.71 12.21
CA GLN A 208 -4.68 26.90 12.91
C GLN A 208 -4.95 26.69 14.41
N GLN A 209 -4.84 25.45 14.92
CA GLN A 209 -5.00 25.14 16.35
C GLN A 209 -3.69 25.14 17.15
N GLN A 210 -2.53 25.31 16.51
CA GLN A 210 -1.23 25.49 17.18
C GLN A 210 -0.90 26.98 17.37
#